data_AF-A0A2S3QGC5-F1
#
_entry.id   AF-A0A2S3QGC5-F1
#
_cell.length_a   1.000
_cell.length_b   1.000
_cell.length_c   1.000
_cell.angle_alpha   90.00
_cell.angle_beta   90.00
_cell.angle_gamma   90.00
#
_symmetry.space_group_name_H-M   'P 1'
#
loop_
_entity.id
_entity.type
_entity.pdbx_description
1 polymer ?
#
loop_
_entity_poly.entity_id
_entity_poly.type
_entity_poly.pdbx_seq_one_letter_code
_entity_poly.pdbx_strand_id
1 'polypeptide(L)'
;MNHRQQQYIDMLKEAAPYSKKTIWWFRAAGLITLVVLGGGYWALFMTIGGRLSLWMVMVAELVGVAVMVAALAASLRSRRQDIERYRASQMQGGE
;
A
#
# COMPACT_ATOMS: atom_id res chain seq x y z
N MET A 1 -13.03 -8.64 22.17
CA MET A 1 -12.11 -8.07 21.16
C MET A 1 -11.04 -9.09 20.84
N ASN A 2 -10.86 -9.42 19.56
CA ASN A 2 -9.97 -10.50 19.11
C ASN A 2 -8.51 -10.11 19.31
N HIS A 3 -7.70 -10.95 19.97
CA HIS A 3 -6.29 -10.69 20.27
C HIS A 3 -5.44 -10.36 19.03
N ARG A 4 -5.85 -10.85 17.84
CA ARG A 4 -5.20 -10.49 16.57
C ARG A 4 -5.34 -9.01 16.23
N GLN A 5 -6.48 -8.37 16.51
CA GLN A 5 -6.67 -6.95 16.18
C GLN A 5 -5.81 -6.05 17.06
N GLN A 6 -5.61 -6.40 18.33
CA GLN A 6 -4.73 -5.66 19.23
C GLN A 6 -3.27 -5.68 18.76
N GLN A 7 -2.78 -6.82 18.26
CA GLN A 7 -1.42 -6.89 17.70
C GLN A 7 -1.19 -5.93 16.51
N TYR A 8 -2.20 -5.71 15.65
CA TYR A 8 -2.07 -4.74 14.56
C TYR A 8 -2.08 -3.29 15.05
N ILE A 9 -2.89 -2.99 16.07
CA ILE A 9 -2.97 -1.64 16.66
C ILE A 9 -1.68 -1.31 17.42
N ASP A 10 -1.12 -2.28 18.15
CA ASP A 10 0.15 -2.10 18.86
C ASP A 10 1.33 -1.99 17.87
N MET A 11 1.34 -2.75 16.76
CA MET A 11 2.30 -2.54 15.67
C MET A 11 2.24 -1.15 15.03
N LEU A 12 1.06 -0.52 15.02
CA LEU A 12 0.89 0.85 14.52
C LEU A 12 1.31 1.91 15.55
N LYS A 13 1.33 1.56 16.85
CA LYS A 13 1.73 2.43 17.96
C LYS A 13 3.20 2.27 18.36
N GLU A 14 3.84 1.16 17.99
CA GLU A 14 5.25 0.91 18.27
C GLU A 14 6.10 1.91 17.47
N ALA A 15 6.80 2.79 18.18
CA ALA A 15 7.60 3.90 17.65
C ALA A 15 8.90 3.43 16.96
N ALA A 16 8.83 2.35 16.17
CA ALA A 16 9.92 1.95 15.31
C ALA A 16 10.12 3.06 14.24
N PRO A 17 11.31 3.69 14.15
CA PRO A 17 11.56 4.76 13.20
C PRO A 17 11.26 4.27 11.79
N TYR A 18 10.45 5.05 11.07
CA TYR A 18 10.06 4.75 9.71
C TYR A 18 11.32 4.74 8.84
N SER A 19 11.77 3.56 8.39
CA SER A 19 12.92 3.46 7.50
C SER A 19 12.66 4.26 6.22
N LYS A 20 13.71 4.88 5.65
CA LYS A 20 13.61 5.61 4.36
C LYS A 20 12.98 4.74 3.27
N LYS A 21 13.20 3.43 3.34
CA LYS A 21 12.62 2.45 2.42
C LYS A 21 11.10 2.33 2.58
N THR A 22 10.59 2.23 3.80
CA THR A 22 9.14 2.18 4.06
C THR A 22 8.42 3.45 3.64
N ILE A 23 9.05 4.62 3.86
CA ILE A 23 8.52 5.92 3.43
C ILE A 23 8.44 5.98 1.89
N TRP A 24 9.49 5.50 1.20
CA TRP A 24 9.50 5.48 -0.26
C TRP A 24 8.42 4.56 -0.83
N TRP A 25 8.22 3.37 -0.26
CA TRP A 25 7.11 2.49 -0.63
C TRP A 25 5.74 3.10 -0.38
N PHE A 26 5.57 3.85 0.72
CA PHE A 26 4.32 4.54 1.00
C PHE A 26 4.05 5.66 -0.02
N ARG A 27 5.08 6.41 -0.42
CA ARG A 27 4.98 7.44 -1.47
C ARG A 27 4.69 6.81 -2.83
N ALA A 28 5.35 5.70 -3.16
CA ALA A 28 5.09 4.96 -4.40
C ALA A 28 3.65 4.44 -4.44
N ALA A 29 3.13 3.88 -3.33
CA ALA A 29 1.74 3.47 -3.23
C ALA A 29 0.78 4.64 -3.44
N GLY A 30 1.03 5.79 -2.80
CA GLY A 30 0.22 7.00 -3.01
C GLY A 30 0.25 7.52 -4.45
N LEU A 31 1.42 7.50 -5.11
CA LEU A 31 1.58 7.88 -6.51
C LEU A 31 0.83 6.93 -7.44
N ILE A 32 0.93 5.63 -7.21
CA ILE A 32 0.19 4.61 -7.97
C ILE A 32 -1.31 4.82 -7.80
N THR A 33 -1.78 5.09 -6.58
CA THR A 33 -3.20 5.39 -6.33
C THR A 33 -3.68 6.62 -7.10
N LEU A 34 -2.88 7.70 -7.13
CA LEU A 34 -3.21 8.89 -7.93
C LEU A 34 -3.29 8.60 -9.42
N VAL A 35 -2.34 7.82 -9.95
CA VAL A 35 -2.34 7.42 -11.37
C VAL A 35 -3.54 6.55 -11.70
N VAL A 36 -3.88 5.58 -10.85
CA VAL A 36 -5.05 4.71 -11.05
C VAL A 36 -6.35 5.52 -11.01
N LEU A 37 -6.52 6.42 -10.03
CA LEU A 37 -7.71 7.28 -9.95
C LEU A 37 -7.81 8.23 -11.15
N GLY A 38 -6.71 8.85 -11.55
CA GLY A 38 -6.68 9.72 -12.73
C GLY A 38 -6.98 8.96 -14.03
N GLY A 39 -6.38 7.77 -14.18
CA GLY A 39 -6.62 6.89 -15.32
C GLY A 39 -8.04 6.35 -15.39
N GLY A 40 -8.60 5.96 -14.24
CA GLY A 40 -9.98 5.50 -14.10
C GLY A 40 -10.99 6.60 -14.45
N TYR A 41 -10.77 7.81 -13.92
CA TYR A 41 -11.59 8.98 -14.26
C TYR A 41 -11.55 9.30 -15.76
N TRP A 42 -10.35 9.25 -16.36
CA TRP A 42 -10.19 9.44 -17.80
C TRP A 42 -10.88 8.34 -18.62
N ALA A 43 -10.80 7.09 -18.19
CA ALA A 43 -11.45 5.95 -18.83
C ALA A 43 -12.99 6.08 -18.79
N LEU A 44 -13.54 6.51 -17.66
CA LEU A 44 -14.97 6.83 -17.52
C LEU A 44 -15.38 7.97 -18.44
N PHE A 45 -14.59 9.04 -18.52
CA PHE A 45 -14.85 10.15 -19.43
C PHE A 45 -14.89 9.71 -20.90
N MET A 46 -13.93 8.87 -21.33
CA MET A 46 -13.90 8.30 -22.69
C MET A 46 -15.07 7.33 -22.96
N THR A 47 -15.56 6.63 -21.94
CA THR A 47 -16.73 5.74 -22.03
C THR A 47 -18.02 6.52 -22.20
N ILE A 48 -18.19 7.61 -21.45
CA ILE A 48 -19.33 8.53 -21.61
C ILE A 48 -19.35 9.14 -23.03
N GLY A 49 -18.16 9.42 -23.59
CA GLY A 49 -18.01 9.87 -24.98
C GLY A 49 -18.19 8.78 -26.06
N GLY A 50 -18.50 7.53 -25.67
CA GLY A 50 -18.67 6.39 -26.59
C GLY A 50 -17.39 5.90 -27.25
N ARG A 51 -16.22 6.39 -26.84
CA ARG A 51 -14.91 6.07 -27.43
C ARG A 51 -14.23 4.88 -26.76
N LEU A 52 -14.73 4.43 -25.61
CA LEU A 52 -14.27 3.25 -24.90
C LEU A 52 -15.43 2.31 -24.56
N SER A 53 -15.17 1.01 -24.67
CA SER A 53 -16.12 -0.02 -24.23
C SER A 53 -16.17 -0.07 -22.70
N LEU A 54 -17.39 -0.15 -22.17
CA LEU A 54 -17.68 -0.28 -20.73
C LEU A 54 -16.95 -1.49 -20.12
N TRP A 55 -16.79 -2.57 -20.89
CA TRP A 55 -16.03 -3.76 -20.50
C TRP A 55 -14.53 -3.48 -20.31
N MET A 56 -13.92 -2.67 -21.18
CA MET A 56 -12.51 -2.30 -21.04
C MET A 56 -12.27 -1.49 -19.78
N VAL A 57 -13.17 -0.55 -19.47
CA VAL A 57 -13.05 0.26 -18.24
C VAL A 57 -13.22 -0.59 -17.01
N MET A 58 -14.19 -1.51 -17.01
CA MET A 58 -14.41 -2.39 -15.87
C MET A 58 -13.19 -3.29 -15.58
N VAL A 59 -12.52 -3.80 -16.63
CA VAL A 59 -11.27 -4.57 -16.49
C VAL A 59 -10.13 -3.69 -15.97
N ALA A 60 -9.99 -2.47 -16.50
CA ALA A 60 -8.95 -1.54 -16.06
C ALA A 60 -9.11 -1.14 -14.59
N GLU A 61 -10.34 -0.88 -14.14
CA GLU A 61 -10.66 -0.59 -12.74
C GLU A 61 -10.36 -1.77 -11.82
N LEU A 62 -10.75 -3.00 -12.21
CA LEU A 62 -10.44 -4.22 -11.45
C LEU A 62 -8.93 -4.44 -11.28
N VAL A 63 -8.16 -4.21 -12.35
CA VAL A 63 -6.68 -4.28 -12.28
C VAL A 63 -6.14 -3.19 -11.37
N GLY A 64 -6.66 -1.96 -11.47
CA GLY A 64 -6.28 -0.84 -10.60
C GLY A 64 -6.49 -1.15 -9.12
N VAL A 65 -7.64 -1.72 -8.77
CA VAL A 65 -7.96 -2.16 -7.40
C VAL A 65 -6.98 -3.25 -6.95
N ALA A 66 -6.71 -4.26 -7.78
CA ALA A 66 -5.77 -5.32 -7.45
C ALA A 66 -4.36 -4.78 -7.15
N VAL A 67 -3.89 -3.82 -7.95
CA VAL A 67 -2.60 -3.14 -7.75
C VAL A 67 -2.58 -2.34 -6.46
N MET A 68 -3.66 -1.62 -6.12
CA MET A 68 -3.74 -0.90 -4.83
C MET A 68 -3.66 -1.85 -3.63
N VAL A 69 -4.38 -2.98 -3.68
CA VAL A 69 -4.34 -3.99 -2.61
C VAL A 69 -2.93 -4.59 -2.49
N ALA A 70 -2.27 -4.90 -3.61
CA ALA A 70 -0.90 -5.41 -3.61
C ALA A 70 0.10 -4.39 -3.04
N ALA A 71 -0.03 -3.11 -3.40
CA ALA A 71 0.80 -2.03 -2.88
C ALA A 71 0.62 -1.85 -1.36
N LEU A 72 -0.63 -1.93 -0.88
CA LEU A 72 -0.93 -1.90 0.55
C LEU A 72 -0.29 -3.08 1.28
N ALA A 73 -0.45 -4.30 0.76
CA ALA A 73 0.15 -5.51 1.33
C ALA A 73 1.68 -5.42 1.36
N ALA A 74 2.31 -4.91 0.30
CA ALA A 74 3.75 -4.69 0.25
C ALA A 74 4.22 -3.67 1.30
N SER A 75 3.45 -2.58 1.51
CA SER A 75 3.76 -1.58 2.52
C SER A 75 3.73 -2.16 3.95
N LEU A 76 2.72 -2.99 4.25
CA LEU A 76 2.58 -3.68 5.53
C LEU A 76 3.67 -4.73 5.73
N ARG A 77 4.06 -5.44 4.66
CA ARG A 77 5.17 -6.41 4.73
C ARG A 77 6.50 -5.72 4.97
N SER A 78 6.76 -4.59 4.33
CA SER A 78 7.96 -3.78 4.57
C SER A 78 8.03 -3.30 6.04
N ARG A 79 6.90 -2.89 6.62
CA ARG A 79 6.83 -2.51 8.04
C ARG A 79 7.28 -3.62 8.97
N ARG A 80 6.80 -4.85 8.74
CA ARG A 80 7.19 -6.01 9.57
C ARG A 80 8.69 -6.28 9.51
N GLN A 81 9.29 -6.20 8.32
CA GLN A 81 10.72 -6.40 8.14
C GLN A 81 11.58 -5.32 8.82
N ASP A 82 11.13 -4.07 8.82
CA ASP A 82 11.83 -2.99 9.51
C ASP A 82 11.78 -3.17 11.04
N ILE A 83 10.65 -3.64 11.59
CA ILE A 83 10.50 -3.94 13.03
C ILE A 83 11.42 -5.11 13.44
N GLU A 84 11.48 -6.17 12.65
CA GLU A 84 12.36 -7.33 12.90
C GLU A 84 13.84 -6.93 12.89
N ARG A 85 14.25 -6.10 11.92
CA ARG A 85 15.63 -5.58 11.85
C ARG A 85 15.97 -4.69 13.05
N TYR A 86 15.04 -3.83 13.46
CA TYR A 86 15.25 -2.96 14.63
C TYR A 86 15.39 -3.77 15.93
N ARG A 87 14.57 -4.82 16.10
CA ARG A 87 14.70 -5.75 17.24
C ARG A 87 16.03 -6.52 17.21
N ALA A 88 16.46 -6.99 16.05
CA ALA A 88 17.75 -7.68 15.90
C ALA A 88 18.94 -6.76 16.22
N SER A 89 18.91 -5.50 15.80
CA SER A 89 19.98 -4.53 16.12
C SER A 89 20.04 -4.16 17.61
N GLN A 90 18.91 -4.13 18.32
CA GLN A 90 18.91 -3.88 19.77
C GLN A 90 19.47 -5.05 20.58
N MET A 91 19.33 -6.28 20.11
CA MET A 91 19.94 -7.45 20.76
C MET A 91 21.44 -7.58 20.51
N GLN A 92 21.97 -6.93 19.45
CA GLN A 92 23.40 -6.94 19.12
C GLN A 92 24.18 -5.72 19.64
N GLY A 93 23.53 -4.61 20.01
CA GLY A 93 24.18 -3.40 20.50
C GLY A 93 24.19 -3.22 22.02
N GLY A 94 23.83 -4.27 22.77
CA GLY A 94 23.72 -4.28 24.23
C GLY A 94 24.90 -4.91 24.97
N GLU A 95 26.07 -5.00 24.33
CA GLU A 95 27.35 -5.40 24.95
C GLU A 95 28.27 -4.19 25.14
#